data_AF-A0A6B0ZGV6-F1
#
_entry.id   AF-A0A6B0ZGV6-F1
#
_cell.length_a   1.000
_cell.length_b   1.000
_cell.length_c   1.000
_cell.angle_alpha   90.00
_cell.angle_beta   90.00
_cell.angle_gamma   90.00
#
_symmetry.space_group_name_H-M   'P 1'
#
loop_
_entity.id
_entity.type
_entity.pdbx_description
1 polymer ?
#
loop_
_entity_poly.entity_id
_entity_poly.type
_entity_poly.pdbx_seq_one_letter_code
_entity_poly.pdbx_strand_id
1 'polypeptide(L)' 'MSLTQEQLDFRAVLQDFAASEITPHAEAWDRDHTFPIETVKAMGDLGLFGLIFDEEYGGAGADFTTLCI' A
#
# COMPACT_ATOMS: atom_id res chain seq x y z
N MET A 1 18.45 13.55 4.93
CA MET A 1 17.08 13.60 5.49
C MET A 1 16.70 12.18 5.86
N SER A 2 16.27 11.95 7.10
CA SER A 2 15.88 10.63 7.60
C SER A 2 14.36 10.55 7.67
N LEU A 3 13.79 9.35 7.50
CA LEU A 3 12.35 9.13 7.67
C LEU A 3 11.94 9.32 9.14
N THR A 4 10.70 9.74 9.37
CA THR A 4 10.11 9.78 10.71
C THR A 4 9.86 8.36 11.21
N GLN A 5 9.67 8.17 12.53
CA GLN A 5 9.32 6.86 13.07
C GLN A 5 7.99 6.36 12.50
N GLU A 6 7.00 7.25 12.36
CA GLU A 6 5.70 6.95 11.76
C GLU A 6 5.84 6.44 10.32
N GLN A 7 6.69 7.08 9.51
CA GLN A 7 7.00 6.62 8.14
C GLN A 7 7.69 5.26 8.13
N LEU A 8 8.58 4.98 9.08
CA LEU A 8 9.24 3.69 9.20
C LEU A 8 8.26 2.58 9.58
N ASP A 9 7.36 2.85 10.51
CA ASP A 9 6.34 1.90 10.97
C ASP A 9 5.33 1.63 9.87
N PHE A 10 4.88 2.67 9.17
CA PHE A 10 3.99 2.55 8.01
C PHE A 10 4.61 1.66 6.92
N ARG A 11 5.88 1.93 6.56
CA ARG A 11 6.61 1.10 5.58
C ARG A 11 6.72 -0.36 6.02
N ALA A 12 6.94 -0.63 7.31
CA ALA A 12 7.02 -1.99 7.82
C ALA A 12 5.70 -2.75 7.61
N VAL A 13 4.57 -2.11 7.90
CA VAL A 13 3.23 -2.68 7.66
C VAL A 13 3.03 -3.01 6.17
N LEU A 14 3.42 -2.11 5.27
CA LEU A 14 3.31 -2.36 3.83
C LEU A 14 4.22 -3.49 3.33
N GLN A 15 5.42 -3.60 3.90
CA GLN A 15 6.34 -4.70 3.58
C GLN A 15 5.76 -6.06 4.00
N ASP A 16 5.18 -6.14 5.18
CA ASP A 16 4.54 -7.36 5.67
C ASP A 16 3.32 -7.74 4.81
N PHE A 17 2.48 -6.77 4.45
CA PHE A 17 1.37 -6.98 3.53
C PHE A 17 1.85 -7.46 2.15
N ALA A 18 2.86 -6.82 1.56
CA ALA A 18 3.39 -7.23 0.27
C ALA A 18 3.98 -8.65 0.31
N ALA A 19 4.73 -8.98 1.37
CA ALA A 19 5.34 -10.30 1.53
C ALA A 19 4.31 -11.42 1.71
N SER A 20 3.16 -11.14 2.35
CA SER A 20 2.11 -12.12 2.62
C SER A 20 1.08 -12.23 1.50
N GLU A 21 0.63 -11.10 0.95
CA GLU A 21 -0.54 -11.05 0.05
C GLU A 21 -0.16 -10.88 -1.44
N ILE A 22 1.05 -10.41 -1.75
CA ILE A 22 1.49 -10.12 -3.13
C ILE A 22 2.58 -11.09 -3.58
N THR A 23 3.70 -11.16 -2.86
CA THR A 23 4.90 -11.93 -3.26
C THR A 23 4.60 -13.39 -3.61
N PRO A 24 3.78 -14.15 -2.87
CA PRO A 24 3.52 -15.56 -3.19
C PRO A 24 2.81 -15.78 -4.54
N HIS A 25 2.16 -14.75 -5.07
CA HIS A 25 1.31 -14.85 -6.25
C HIS A 25 1.83 -14.07 -7.46
N ALA A 26 2.79 -13.16 -7.26
CA ALA A 26 3.27 -12.21 -8.27
C ALA A 26 3.69 -12.89 -9.59
N GLU A 27 4.50 -13.96 -9.54
CA GLU A 27 4.94 -14.67 -10.75
C GLU A 27 3.79 -15.33 -11.52
N ALA A 28 2.78 -15.84 -10.81
CA ALA A 28 1.62 -16.45 -11.45
C ALA A 28 0.75 -15.38 -12.11
N TRP A 29 0.53 -14.26 -11.43
CA TRP A 29 -0.24 -13.15 -11.99
C TRP A 29 0.40 -12.54 -13.23
N ASP A 30 1.72 -12.40 -13.24
CA ASP A 30 2.47 -11.93 -14.42
C ASP A 30 2.29 -12.89 -15.62
N ARG A 31 2.60 -14.18 -15.42
CA ARG A 31 2.47 -15.20 -16.46
C ARG A 31 1.05 -15.27 -17.04
N ASP A 32 0.06 -15.22 -16.16
CA ASP A 32 -1.34 -15.45 -16.50
C ASP A 32 -2.06 -14.13 -16.86
N HIS A 33 -1.35 -13.00 -16.91
CA HIS A 33 -1.90 -11.66 -17.17
C HIS A 33 -3.10 -11.31 -16.28
N THR A 34 -3.02 -11.73 -15.01
CA THR A 34 -4.12 -11.60 -14.05
C THR A 34 -4.05 -10.26 -13.33
N PHE A 35 -5.18 -9.55 -13.30
CA PHE A 35 -5.36 -8.41 -12.40
C PHE A 35 -5.93 -8.90 -11.06
N PRO A 36 -5.18 -8.80 -9.94
CA PRO A 36 -5.57 -9.39 -8.67
C PRO A 36 -6.59 -8.51 -7.93
N ILE A 37 -7.85 -8.55 -8.36
CA ILE A 37 -8.94 -7.70 -7.82
C ILE A 37 -9.03 -7.77 -6.29
N GLU A 38 -8.92 -8.96 -5.70
CA GLU A 38 -9.09 -9.11 -4.25
C GLU A 38 -7.92 -8.51 -3.46
N THR A 39 -6.68 -8.69 -3.92
CA THR A 39 -5.50 -8.05 -3.34
C THR A 39 -5.56 -6.53 -3.47
N VAL A 40 -6.02 -6.02 -4.62
CA VAL A 40 -6.22 -4.58 -4.85
C VAL A 40 -7.31 -4.01 -3.93
N LYS A 41 -8.40 -4.74 -3.71
CA LYS A 41 -9.42 -4.33 -2.71
C LYS A 41 -8.84 -4.29 -1.30
N ALA A 42 -8.05 -5.29 -0.91
CA ALA A 42 -7.38 -5.31 0.39
C ALA A 42 -6.43 -4.10 0.56
N MET A 43 -5.70 -3.70 -0.49
CA MET A 43 -4.92 -2.45 -0.49
C MET A 43 -5.80 -1.21 -0.30
N GLY A 44 -7.01 -1.21 -0.88
CA GLY A 44 -8.00 -0.15 -0.69
C GLY A 44 -8.52 -0.08 0.75
N ASP A 45 -8.80 -1.23 1.37
CA ASP A 45 -9.24 -1.32 2.77
C ASP A 45 -8.15 -0.85 3.75
N LEU A 46 -6.87 -0.94 3.37
CA LEU A 46 -5.74 -0.35 4.08
C LEU A 46 -5.58 1.16 3.85
N GLY A 47 -6.42 1.78 3.01
CA GLY A 47 -6.40 3.22 2.74
C GLY A 47 -5.31 3.69 1.77
N LEU A 48 -4.61 2.77 1.08
CA LEU A 48 -3.42 3.10 0.29
C LEU A 48 -3.72 4.00 -0.92
N PHE A 49 -4.93 3.93 -1.47
CA PHE A 49 -5.33 4.77 -2.60
C PHE A 49 -5.83 6.17 -2.17
N GLY A 50 -6.02 6.37 -0.87
CA GLY A 50 -6.51 7.61 -0.26
C GLY A 50 -5.42 8.47 0.39
N LEU A 51 -4.15 8.03 0.38
CA LEU A 51 -3.13 8.55 1.31
C LEU A 51 -3.00 10.08 1.32
N ILE A 52 -2.89 10.72 0.16
CA ILE A 52 -2.65 12.16 0.04
C ILE A 52 -3.92 13.02 0.04
N PHE A 53 -5.09 12.40 0.08
CA PHE A 53 -6.36 13.12 0.05
C PHE A 53 -6.82 13.47 1.46
N ASP A 54 -7.60 14.55 1.57
CA ASP A 54 -8.14 14.98 2.86
C ASP A 54 -9.17 13.98 3.40
N GLU A 55 -9.28 13.91 4.74
CA GLU A 55 -10.22 13.03 5.44
C GLU A 55 -11.68 13.31 5.05
N GLU A 56 -12.03 14.55 4.64
CA GLU A 56 -13.39 14.88 4.19
C GLU A 56 -13.82 14.11 2.94
N TYR A 57 -12.87 13.60 2.16
CA TYR A 57 -13.09 12.74 0.99
C TYR A 57 -12.78 11.26 1.28
N GLY A 58 -12.50 10.91 2.53
CA GLY A 58 -12.09 9.56 2.94
C GLY A 58 -10.61 9.25 2.71
N GLY A 59 -9.76 10.27 2.57
CA GLY A 59 -8.31 10.11 2.52
C GLY A 59 -7.63 10.14 3.88
N ALA A 60 -6.30 10.00 3.90
CA ALA A 60 -5.50 9.93 5.13
C ALA A 60 -4.71 11.22 5.45
N GLY A 61 -4.75 12.23 4.59
CA GLY A 61 -4.04 13.51 4.80
C GLY A 61 -2.51 13.39 4.89
N ALA A 62 -1.93 12.32 4.34
CA ALA A 62 -0.51 12.02 4.43
C ALA A 62 0.33 12.86 3.44
N ASP A 63 1.62 13.00 3.73
CA ASP A 63 2.55 13.73 2.87
C ASP A 63 3.04 12.88 1.67
N PHE A 64 3.65 13.55 0.69
CA PHE A 64 4.20 12.88 -0.49
C PHE A 64 5.36 11.94 -0.16
N THR A 65 6.07 12.16 0.95
CA THR A 65 7.12 11.22 1.38
C THR A 65 6.48 9.89 1.75
N THR A 66 5.40 9.92 2.54
CA THR A 66 4.63 8.73 2.96
C THR A 66 4.02 7.99 1.78
N LEU A 67 3.61 8.71 0.72
CA LEU A 67 3.17 8.08 -0.54
C LEU A 67 4.28 7.28 -1.24
N CYS A 68 5.55 7.68 -1.10
CA CYS A 68 6.66 7.13 -1.87
C CYS A 68 7.41 5.98 -1.18
N ILE A 69 7.16 5.72 0.11
CA ILE A 69 7.96 4.81 0.94
C ILE A 69 7.35 3.43 1.11
#